data_AF-A0A7Z7G7I4-F1
#
_entry.id   AF-A0A7Z7G7I4-F1
#
_cell.length_a   1.000
_cell.length_b   1.000
_cell.length_c   1.000
_cell.angle_alpha   90.00
_cell.angle_beta   90.00
_cell.angle_gamma   90.00
#
_symmetry.space_group_name_H-M   'P 1'
#
loop_
_entity.id
_entity.type
_entity.pdbx_description
1 polymer ?
#
loop_
_entity_poly.entity_id
_entity_poly.type
_entity_poly.pdbx_seq_one_letter_code
_entity_poly.pdbx_strand_id
1 'polypeptide(L)'
;MGITWKRTVGDISEDIINKVEIKYGIHFPDDYKECVKNYNGGHPVPNIFSYDDGGEGVFDHLLSFTSEPNIVVVYEFISDFMPKGIFPFGTDPFGNQLCLITEKVKIHLQLFFLTMKNLVRIPLQRYVTVFLSS
;
A
#
# COMPACT_ATOMS: atom_id res chain seq x y z
N MET A 1 16.85 -0.72 -13.92
CA MET A 1 17.03 0.43 -13.00
C MET A 1 16.27 0.11 -11.73
N GLY A 2 16.89 0.25 -10.55
CA GLY A 2 16.25 0.03 -9.26
C GLY A 2 15.29 1.18 -8.89
N ILE A 3 14.41 0.94 -7.92
CA ILE A 3 13.56 1.98 -7.33
C ILE A 3 14.37 2.73 -6.27
N THR A 4 14.36 4.06 -6.31
CA THR A 4 14.94 4.94 -5.28
C THR A 4 13.82 5.62 -4.51
N TRP A 5 13.90 5.57 -3.18
CA TRP A 5 12.94 6.25 -2.31
C TRP A 5 13.42 7.65 -1.94
N LYS A 6 12.52 8.63 -2.02
CA LYS A 6 12.77 10.03 -1.65
C LYS A 6 11.81 10.46 -0.55
N ARG A 7 12.16 11.53 0.18
CA ARG A 7 11.30 12.16 1.19
C ARG A 7 10.79 11.17 2.26
N THR A 8 11.60 10.17 2.59
CA THR A 8 11.30 9.24 3.68
C THR A 8 11.27 9.99 5.00
N VAL A 9 10.39 9.54 5.90
CA VAL A 9 10.20 10.13 7.23
C VAL A 9 11.28 9.65 8.21
N GLY A 10 11.91 8.52 7.89
CA GLY A 10 12.96 7.87 8.68
C GLY A 10 12.64 6.41 8.92
N ASP A 11 13.62 5.66 9.38
CA ASP A 11 13.47 4.23 9.62
C ASP A 11 12.53 3.98 10.80
N ILE A 12 11.76 2.90 10.73
CA ILE A 12 10.84 2.48 11.79
C ILE A 12 11.17 1.07 12.26
N SER A 13 10.88 0.76 13.52
CA SER A 13 11.09 -0.59 14.06
C SER A 13 9.92 -1.53 13.71
N GLU A 14 10.21 -2.84 13.71
CA GLU A 14 9.18 -3.89 13.56
C GLU A 14 8.06 -3.71 14.59
N ASP A 15 8.37 -3.27 15.82
CA ASP A 15 7.38 -3.06 16.89
C ASP A 15 6.29 -2.05 16.52
N ILE A 16 6.63 -1.02 15.73
CA ILE A 16 5.64 -0.03 15.26
C ILE A 16 4.66 -0.69 14.30
N ILE A 17 5.17 -1.54 13.41
CA ILE A 17 4.36 -2.28 12.44
C ILE A 17 3.48 -3.31 13.16
N ASN A 18 4.06 -4.07 14.08
CA ASN A 18 3.36 -5.09 14.88
C ASN A 18 2.19 -4.50 15.69
N LYS A 19 2.33 -3.26 16.18
CA LYS A 19 1.21 -2.57 16.87
C LYS A 19 0.01 -2.37 15.95
N VAL A 20 0.24 -2.06 14.67
CA VAL A 20 -0.84 -1.90 13.67
C VAL A 20 -1.43 -3.26 13.33
N GLU A 21 -0.60 -4.29 13.12
CA GLU A 21 -1.06 -5.67 12.90
C GLU A 21 -1.96 -6.18 14.02
N ILE A 22 -1.53 -6.02 15.27
CA ILE A 22 -2.30 -6.41 16.47
C ILE A 22 -3.59 -5.60 16.58
N LYS A 23 -3.53 -4.28 16.35
CA LYS A 23 -4.71 -3.39 16.46
C LYS A 23 -5.82 -3.82 15.51
N TYR A 24 -5.48 -4.22 14.28
CA TYR A 24 -6.45 -4.54 13.24
C TYR A 24 -6.63 -6.04 12.97
N GLY A 25 -5.89 -6.90 13.66
CA GLY A 25 -5.94 -8.35 13.47
C GLY A 25 -5.47 -8.79 12.07
N ILE A 26 -4.52 -8.06 11.47
CA ILE A 26 -4.01 -8.30 10.11
C ILE A 26 -2.56 -8.80 10.16
N HIS A 27 -2.11 -9.38 9.05
CA HIS A 27 -0.70 -9.66 8.81
C HIS A 27 -0.26 -9.05 7.49
N PHE A 28 0.76 -8.21 7.56
CA PHE A 28 1.43 -7.64 6.42
C PHE A 28 2.45 -8.62 5.83
N PRO A 29 2.60 -8.64 4.50
CA PRO A 29 3.67 -9.37 3.85
C PRO A 29 5.07 -8.93 4.36
N ASP A 30 5.99 -9.88 4.54
CA ASP A 30 7.33 -9.58 5.09
C ASP A 30 8.12 -8.59 4.22
N ASP A 31 7.95 -8.68 2.91
CA ASP A 31 8.54 -7.78 1.92
C ASP A 31 8.01 -6.34 2.04
N TYR A 32 6.72 -6.17 2.33
CA TYR A 32 6.14 -4.87 2.69
C TYR A 32 6.77 -4.32 3.97
N LYS A 33 6.86 -5.15 5.02
CA LYS A 33 7.44 -4.73 6.29
C LYS A 33 8.88 -4.28 6.13
N GLU A 34 9.70 -5.01 5.39
CA GLU A 34 11.06 -4.60 5.04
C GLU A 34 11.10 -3.27 4.28
N CYS A 35 10.20 -3.07 3.33
CA CYS A 35 10.10 -1.82 2.59
C CYS A 35 9.79 -0.64 3.52
N VAL A 36 8.74 -0.73 4.34
CA VAL A 36 8.34 0.39 5.21
C VAL A 36 9.32 0.64 6.35
N LYS A 37 10.04 -0.37 6.84
CA LYS A 37 11.12 -0.18 7.82
C LYS A 37 12.21 0.77 7.32
N ASN A 38 12.55 0.70 6.04
CA ASN A 38 13.62 1.50 5.44
C ASN A 38 13.12 2.78 4.75
N TYR A 39 11.83 2.81 4.36
CA TYR A 39 11.29 3.83 3.47
C TYR A 39 9.95 4.40 3.92
N ASN A 40 9.65 4.34 5.22
CA ASN A 40 8.41 4.88 5.80
C ASN A 40 8.07 6.28 5.28
N GLY A 41 6.84 6.47 4.77
CA GLY A 41 6.37 7.74 4.18
C GLY A 41 7.05 8.14 2.86
N GLY A 42 7.87 7.26 2.29
CA GLY A 42 8.70 7.57 1.13
C GLY A 42 7.93 7.65 -0.19
N HIS A 43 8.49 8.42 -1.11
CA HIS A 43 8.04 8.57 -2.49
C HIS A 43 8.97 7.78 -3.43
N PRO A 44 8.48 6.78 -4.16
CA PRO A 44 9.32 5.99 -5.06
C PRO A 44 9.68 6.78 -6.32
N VAL A 45 10.86 6.52 -6.87
CA VAL A 45 11.31 7.03 -8.17
C VAL A 45 11.99 5.89 -8.93
N PRO A 46 11.48 5.48 -10.11
CA PRO A 46 10.26 5.97 -10.74
C PRO A 46 9.01 5.64 -9.90
N ASN A 47 8.00 6.50 -9.99
CA ASN A 47 6.70 6.32 -9.34
C ASN A 47 5.65 5.70 -10.28
N ILE A 48 6.03 5.33 -11.51
CA ILE A 48 5.10 4.75 -12.49
C ILE A 48 5.18 3.23 -12.40
N PHE A 49 4.03 2.59 -12.48
CA PHE A 49 3.91 1.14 -12.58
C PHE A 49 2.92 0.75 -13.67
N SER A 50 3.10 -0.43 -14.27
CA SER A 50 2.27 -0.90 -15.37
C SER A 50 1.30 -1.99 -14.91
N TYR A 51 0.12 -1.97 -15.50
CA TYR A 51 -0.91 -2.97 -15.34
C TYR A 51 -0.77 -4.08 -16.38
N ASP A 52 -1.29 -5.28 -16.08
CA ASP A 52 -1.24 -6.43 -16.98
C ASP A 52 -1.99 -6.19 -18.32
N ASP A 53 -2.98 -5.29 -18.32
CA ASP A 53 -3.74 -4.89 -19.51
C ASP A 53 -3.07 -3.80 -20.34
N GLY A 54 -1.87 -3.37 -19.93
CA GLY A 54 -1.09 -2.34 -20.62
C GLY A 54 -1.36 -0.91 -20.16
N GLY A 55 -2.23 -0.69 -19.17
CA GLY A 55 -2.37 0.62 -18.54
C GLY A 55 -1.19 0.98 -17.63
N GLU A 56 -1.16 2.23 -17.18
CA GLU A 56 -0.15 2.74 -16.23
C GLU A 56 -0.83 3.38 -15.02
N GLY A 57 -0.23 3.18 -13.85
CA GLY A 57 -0.58 3.81 -12.59
C GLY A 57 0.59 4.62 -12.04
N VAL A 58 0.27 5.55 -11.14
CA VAL A 58 1.27 6.34 -10.42
C VAL A 58 1.16 6.04 -8.93
N PHE A 59 2.26 5.64 -8.32
CA PHE A 59 2.40 5.42 -6.89
C PHE A 59 3.11 6.63 -6.27
N ASP A 60 2.34 7.56 -5.71
CA ASP A 60 2.90 8.82 -5.21
C ASP A 60 3.75 8.62 -3.96
N HIS A 61 3.20 8.00 -2.91
CA HIS A 61 3.91 7.77 -1.65
C HIS A 61 3.35 6.62 -0.83
N LEU A 62 4.23 6.00 -0.03
CA LEU A 62 3.85 5.13 1.08
C LEU A 62 3.13 5.93 2.16
N LEU A 63 2.06 5.35 2.70
CA LEU A 63 1.49 5.85 3.95
C LEU A 63 2.48 5.62 5.09
N SER A 64 2.58 6.60 5.97
CA SER A 64 3.53 6.59 7.07
C SER A 64 2.93 5.93 8.32
N PHE A 65 3.75 5.21 9.07
CA PHE A 65 3.36 4.67 10.38
C PHE A 65 3.52 5.68 11.51
N THR A 66 4.25 6.78 11.29
CA THR A 66 4.71 7.71 12.35
C THR A 66 4.45 9.19 12.06
N SER A 67 4.07 9.53 10.84
CA SER A 67 3.78 10.91 10.40
C SER A 67 2.55 10.92 9.50
N GLU A 68 2.13 12.12 9.10
CA GLU A 68 1.14 12.28 8.03
C GLU A 68 1.78 12.12 6.64
N PRO A 69 1.04 11.57 5.65
CA PRO A 69 -0.28 10.95 5.82
C PRO A 69 -0.17 9.57 6.50
N ASN A 70 -0.89 9.41 7.61
CA ASN A 70 -0.73 8.25 8.49
C ASN A 70 -1.60 7.07 8.06
N ILE A 71 -1.01 5.87 8.04
CA ILE A 71 -1.67 4.63 7.60
C ILE A 71 -2.90 4.28 8.43
N VAL A 72 -2.87 4.53 9.75
CA VAL A 72 -3.97 4.26 10.68
C VAL A 72 -5.11 5.23 10.43
N VAL A 73 -4.81 6.51 10.25
CA VAL A 73 -5.79 7.57 9.97
C VAL A 73 -6.49 7.31 8.64
N VAL A 74 -5.73 7.00 7.60
CA VAL A 74 -6.29 6.68 6.28
C VAL A 74 -7.13 5.42 6.33
N TYR A 75 -6.68 4.36 7.01
CA TYR A 75 -7.48 3.15 7.17
C TYR A 75 -8.81 3.43 7.88
N GLU A 76 -8.78 4.14 9.02
CA GLU A 76 -10.00 4.50 9.76
C GLU A 76 -10.97 5.31 8.90
N PHE A 77 -10.47 6.18 8.02
CA PHE A 77 -11.30 6.96 7.10
C PHE A 77 -12.00 6.12 6.03
N ILE A 78 -11.32 5.11 5.47
CA ILE A 78 -11.85 4.33 4.34
C ILE A 78 -12.51 3.01 4.75
N SER A 79 -12.21 2.48 5.95
CA SER A 79 -12.52 1.10 6.33
C SER A 79 -14.01 0.76 6.29
N ASP A 80 -14.89 1.71 6.60
CA ASP A 80 -16.36 1.52 6.57
C ASP A 80 -16.90 1.22 5.16
N PHE A 81 -16.16 1.62 4.12
CA PHE A 81 -16.53 1.45 2.72
C PHE A 81 -15.84 0.25 2.06
N MET A 82 -15.01 -0.48 2.80
CA MET A 82 -14.12 -1.50 2.27
C MET A 82 -14.50 -2.91 2.70
N PRO A 83 -14.38 -3.91 1.80
CA PRO A 83 -14.40 -5.30 2.20
C PRO A 83 -13.37 -5.58 3.30
N LYS A 84 -13.72 -6.47 4.23
CA LYS A 84 -12.78 -6.95 5.25
C LYS A 84 -11.53 -7.55 4.58
N GLY A 85 -10.39 -7.38 5.24
CA GLY A 85 -9.11 -7.92 4.75
C GLY A 85 -8.45 -7.07 3.65
N ILE A 86 -8.83 -5.80 3.53
CA ILE A 86 -8.17 -4.82 2.66
C ILE A 86 -7.58 -3.71 3.52
N PHE A 87 -6.30 -3.37 3.29
CA PHE A 87 -5.60 -2.36 4.10
C PHE A 87 -4.79 -1.41 3.21
N PRO A 88 -4.93 -0.07 3.34
CA PRO A 88 -4.20 0.87 2.50
C PRO A 88 -2.73 0.87 2.88
N PHE A 89 -1.86 1.02 1.88
CA PHE A 89 -0.41 1.10 2.09
C PHE A 89 0.21 2.31 1.39
N GLY A 90 -0.51 2.90 0.44
CA GLY A 90 0.01 3.99 -0.38
C GLY A 90 -1.11 4.77 -1.05
N THR A 91 -0.74 5.86 -1.68
CA THR A 91 -1.66 6.80 -2.33
C THR A 91 -1.14 7.13 -3.72
N ASP A 92 -2.05 7.39 -4.66
CA ASP A 92 -1.73 7.96 -5.97
C ASP A 92 -1.85 9.51 -5.95
N PRO A 93 -1.39 10.23 -6.99
CA PRO A 93 -1.49 11.70 -7.02
C PRO A 93 -2.92 12.27 -7.02
N PHE A 94 -3.92 11.43 -7.25
CA PHE A 94 -5.34 11.81 -7.31
C PHE A 94 -6.08 11.53 -5.99
N GLY A 95 -5.38 11.00 -4.97
CA GLY A 95 -5.96 10.68 -3.67
C GLY A 95 -6.63 9.31 -3.61
N ASN A 96 -6.43 8.45 -4.62
CA ASN A 96 -6.87 7.05 -4.54
C ASN A 96 -5.90 6.25 -3.67
N GLN A 97 -6.41 5.25 -2.97
CA GLN A 97 -5.59 4.40 -2.12
C GLN A 97 -5.19 3.11 -2.83
N LEU A 98 -3.89 2.81 -2.75
CA LEU A 98 -3.33 1.50 -3.07
C LEU A 98 -3.43 0.64 -1.81
N CYS A 99 -4.00 -0.56 -1.95
CA CYS A 99 -4.35 -1.42 -0.82
C CYS A 99 -3.77 -2.84 -0.94
N LEU A 100 -3.38 -3.40 0.20
CA LEU A 100 -3.01 -4.80 0.41
C LEU A 100 -4.25 -5.65 0.64
N ILE A 101 -4.17 -6.90 0.18
CA ILE A 101 -5.09 -7.95 0.62
C ILE A 101 -4.42 -8.69 1.80
N THR A 102 -4.94 -8.50 3.01
CA THR A 102 -4.41 -9.07 4.27
C THR A 102 -5.08 -10.38 4.69
N GLU A 103 -6.24 -10.71 4.12
CA GLU A 103 -6.95 -11.98 4.35
C GLU A 103 -7.34 -12.68 3.03
N LYS A 104 -7.67 -13.98 3.07
CA LYS A 104 -8.27 -14.66 1.90
C LYS A 104 -9.70 -14.14 1.66
N VAL A 105 -9.83 -13.04 0.94
CA VAL A 105 -11.14 -12.49 0.57
C VAL A 105 -11.75 -13.33 -0.55
N LYS A 106 -12.96 -13.87 -0.36
CA LYS A 106 -13.83 -14.33 -1.46
C LYS A 106 -14.45 -13.08 -2.08
N ILE A 107 -13.77 -12.51 -3.05
CA ILE A 107 -14.23 -11.30 -3.73
C ILE A 107 -15.34 -11.71 -4.71
N HIS A 108 -16.57 -11.29 -4.44
CA HIS A 108 -17.62 -11.23 -5.45
C HIS A 108 -17.98 -9.75 -5.61
N LEU A 109 -17.98 -9.28 -6.86
CA LEU A 109 -18.25 -7.92 -7.37
C LEU A 109 -17.02 -7.06 -7.69
N GLN A 110 -17.17 -6.32 -8.80
CA GLN A 110 -16.17 -5.57 -9.56
C GLN A 110 -15.36 -4.60 -8.70
N LEU A 111 -14.18 -5.06 -8.28
CA LEU A 111 -13.05 -4.22 -7.91
C LEU A 111 -12.00 -4.47 -8.99
N PHE A 112 -11.41 -3.42 -9.56
CA PHE A 112 -10.37 -3.57 -10.58
C PHE A 112 -9.16 -4.26 -9.96
N PHE A 113 -9.00 -5.54 -10.29
CA PHE A 113 -7.82 -6.33 -9.94
C PHE A 113 -6.68 -5.89 -10.84
N LEU A 114 -5.63 -5.34 -10.24
CA LEU A 114 -4.42 -5.00 -10.96
C LEU A 114 -3.33 -5.93 -10.44
N THR A 115 -3.20 -7.09 -11.11
CA THR A 115 -2.07 -7.99 -10.91
C THR A 115 -0.80 -7.30 -11.41
N MET A 116 0.17 -7.17 -10.50
CA MET A 116 1.47 -6.58 -10.78
C MET A 116 2.42 -7.66 -11.33
N LYS A 117 2.59 -7.77 -12.65
CA LYS A 117 3.79 -8.40 -13.21
C LYS A 117 4.76 -7.31 -13.65
N ASN A 118 5.90 -7.28 -12.95
CA ASN A 118 7.06 -6.42 -13.18
C ASN A 118 7.09 -5.10 -12.40
N LEU A 119 6.99 -5.19 -11.07
CA LEU A 119 7.82 -4.36 -10.23
C LEU A 119 9.27 -4.80 -10.43
N VAL A 120 10.14 -3.85 -10.76
CA VAL A 120 11.57 -3.97 -10.52
C VAL A 120 11.73 -4.28 -9.03
N ARG A 121 11.89 -5.57 -8.71
CA ARG A 121 12.24 -6.17 -7.41
C ARG A 121 11.82 -5.34 -6.19
N ILE A 122 10.53 -5.18 -6.02
CA ILE A 122 9.96 -5.29 -4.67
C ILE A 122 9.07 -6.52 -4.78
N PRO A 123 9.46 -7.67 -4.21
CA PRO A 123 8.57 -8.83 -4.20
C PRO A 123 7.36 -8.36 -3.42
N LEU A 124 6.17 -8.40 -3.99
CA LEU A 124 4.95 -7.99 -3.30
C LEU A 124 3.79 -8.47 -4.16
N GLN A 125 3.40 -9.72 -3.95
CA GLN A 125 2.56 -10.46 -4.90
C GLN A 125 1.05 -10.20 -4.76
N ARG A 126 0.57 -9.21 -3.98
CA ARG A 126 -0.88 -9.02 -3.72
C ARG A 126 -1.29 -7.59 -3.40
N TYR A 127 -1.72 -6.82 -4.40
CA TYR A 127 -2.31 -5.49 -4.19
C TYR A 127 -3.56 -5.25 -5.05
N VAL A 128 -4.39 -4.30 -4.62
CA VAL A 128 -5.58 -3.79 -5.30
C VAL A 128 -5.57 -2.26 -5.21
N THR A 129 -5.84 -1.58 -6.32
CA THR A 129 -6.09 -0.13 -6.32
C THR A 129 -7.58 0.13 -6.08
N VAL A 130 -7.91 1.01 -5.13
CA VAL A 130 -9.29 1.33 -4.77
C VAL A 130 -9.55 2.79 -5.13
N PHE A 131 -10.53 3.00 -6.02
CA PHE A 131 -11.01 4.33 -6.38
C PHE A 131 -12.14 4.72 -5.43
N LEU A 132 -11.94 5.80 -4.67
CA LEU A 132 -13.03 6.43 -3.93
C LEU A 132 -13.63 7.49 -4.85
N SER A 133 -14.78 7.21 -5.46
CA SER A 133 -15.50 8.23 -6.22
C SER A 133 -16.04 9.29 -5.26
N SER A 134 -15.64 10.54 -5.48
CA SER A 134 -16.22 11.73 -4.84
C SER A 134 -17.70 11.90 -5.17
#